data_AF-A0A9D5GB38-F1
#
_entry.id   AF-A0A9D5GB38-F1
#
_cell.length_a   1.000
_cell.length_b   1.000
_cell.length_c   1.000
_cell.angle_alpha   90.00
_cell.angle_beta   90.00
_cell.angle_gamma   90.00
#
_symmetry.space_group_name_H-M   'P 1'
#
loop_
_entity.id
_entity.type
_entity.pdbx_description
1 polymer ?
#
loop_
_entity_poly.entity_id
_entity_poly.type
_entity_poly.pdbx_seq_one_letter_code
_entity_poly.pdbx_strand_id
1 'polypeptide(L)'
;MSDSSTLKANIDAECKVDGNPTQTGTNFCRYIIKELFDLPDDEADVASVGGGDDGGIDAGFARFGTFTIVQAKYSHKEHWSQIVRLTQDARRFQERELNADEKRRLAPLLESQEAATEEGPLSYRLFYITADNISDKVYTKVRELSCENLTVLDLERISSYLQWHGTHYEATDNCERGVGS
;
A
#
# COMPACT_ATOMS: atom_id res chain seq x y z
N MET A 1 -13.22 -18.40 9.19
CA MET A 1 -12.15 -18.38 8.18
C MET A 1 -12.71 -17.66 6.98
N SER A 2 -12.39 -16.39 6.77
CA SER A 2 -12.65 -15.74 5.49
C SER A 2 -11.59 -16.27 4.53
N ASP A 3 -11.99 -17.05 3.54
CA ASP A 3 -11.06 -17.62 2.57
C ASP A 3 -10.52 -16.50 1.66
N SER A 4 -9.27 -16.59 1.22
CA SER A 4 -8.67 -15.62 0.29
C SER A 4 -9.50 -15.48 -1.00
N SER A 5 -10.25 -16.52 -1.35
CA SER A 5 -11.27 -16.51 -2.40
C SER A 5 -12.41 -15.51 -2.15
N THR A 6 -12.87 -15.37 -0.90
CA THR A 6 -13.92 -14.42 -0.51
C THR A 6 -13.38 -13.00 -0.54
N LEU A 7 -12.17 -12.79 -0.03
CA LEU A 7 -11.51 -11.48 -0.12
C LEU A 7 -11.34 -11.06 -1.58
N LYS A 8 -10.89 -11.96 -2.46
CA LYS A 8 -10.74 -11.66 -3.88
C LYS A 8 -12.06 -11.26 -4.53
N ALA A 9 -13.15 -11.94 -4.20
CA ALA A 9 -14.47 -11.59 -4.72
C ALA A 9 -14.91 -10.18 -4.27
N ASN A 10 -14.63 -9.80 -3.03
CA ASN A 10 -14.95 -8.46 -2.53
C ASN A 10 -14.10 -7.38 -3.22
N ILE A 11 -12.78 -7.61 -3.32
CA ILE A 11 -11.87 -6.72 -4.06
C ILE A 11 -12.35 -6.57 -5.52
N ASP A 12 -12.77 -7.65 -6.16
CA ASP A 12 -13.26 -7.61 -7.54
C ASP A 12 -14.57 -6.84 -7.66
N ALA A 13 -15.50 -7.01 -6.71
CA ALA A 13 -16.78 -6.31 -6.71
C ALA A 13 -16.61 -4.79 -6.53
N GLU A 14 -15.65 -4.37 -5.70
CA GLU A 14 -15.44 -2.95 -5.38
C GLU A 14 -14.50 -2.25 -6.37
N CYS A 15 -13.44 -2.94 -6.81
CA CYS A 15 -12.35 -2.30 -7.53
C CYS A 15 -12.44 -2.49 -9.04
N LYS A 16 -12.95 -3.63 -9.52
CA LYS A 16 -12.83 -4.00 -10.94
C LYS A 16 -13.75 -3.18 -11.82
N VAL A 17 -13.16 -2.55 -12.84
CA VAL A 17 -13.89 -1.84 -13.89
C VAL A 17 -13.58 -2.49 -15.24
N ASP A 18 -14.58 -3.14 -15.83
CA ASP A 18 -14.40 -3.88 -17.08
C ASP A 18 -13.91 -2.97 -18.21
N GLY A 19 -12.85 -3.41 -18.90
CA GLY A 19 -12.21 -2.64 -19.96
C GLY A 19 -11.39 -1.44 -19.49
N ASN A 20 -11.29 -1.17 -18.18
CA ASN A 20 -10.55 -0.03 -17.64
C ASN A 20 -9.54 -0.46 -16.55
N PRO A 21 -8.36 -0.97 -16.94
CA PRO A 21 -7.33 -1.44 -16.01
C PRO A 21 -6.73 -0.31 -15.16
N THR A 22 -6.64 0.91 -15.69
CA THR A 22 -6.12 2.08 -14.96
C THR A 22 -7.06 2.46 -13.81
N GLN A 23 -8.36 2.54 -14.08
CA GLN A 23 -9.35 2.80 -13.02
C GLN A 23 -9.39 1.65 -12.01
N THR A 24 -9.28 0.40 -12.48
CA THR A 24 -9.21 -0.77 -11.60
C THR A 24 -8.01 -0.68 -10.65
N GLY A 25 -6.82 -0.33 -11.15
CA GLY A 25 -5.63 -0.13 -10.33
C GLY A 25 -5.78 1.02 -9.34
N THR A 26 -6.38 2.13 -9.77
CA THR A 26 -6.65 3.29 -8.89
C THR A 26 -7.61 2.92 -7.76
N ASN A 27 -8.72 2.24 -8.07
CA ASN A 27 -9.68 1.78 -7.08
C ASN A 27 -9.04 0.79 -6.10
N PHE A 28 -8.22 -0.13 -6.61
CA PHE A 28 -7.51 -1.09 -5.76
C PHE A 28 -6.52 -0.40 -4.81
N CYS A 29 -5.76 0.59 -5.29
CA CYS A 29 -4.85 1.36 -4.44
C CYS A 29 -5.62 2.04 -3.29
N ARG A 30 -6.73 2.72 -3.60
CA ARG A 30 -7.60 3.35 -2.60
C ARG A 30 -8.16 2.35 -1.59
N TYR A 31 -8.67 1.22 -2.07
CA TYR A 31 -9.19 0.14 -1.23
C TYR A 31 -8.12 -0.32 -0.23
N ILE A 32 -6.91 -0.60 -0.72
CA ILE A 32 -5.78 -1.03 0.11
C ILE A 32 -5.41 0.02 1.16
N ILE A 33 -5.37 1.29 0.79
CA ILE A 33 -5.03 2.39 1.70
C ILE A 33 -6.05 2.49 2.83
N LYS A 34 -7.35 2.41 2.51
CA LYS A 34 -8.43 2.44 3.50
C LYS A 34 -8.38 1.22 4.42
N GLU A 35 -8.38 0.03 3.84
CA GLU A 35 -8.59 -1.22 4.59
C GLU A 35 -7.34 -1.68 5.35
N LEU A 36 -6.13 -1.49 4.81
CA LEU A 36 -4.91 -1.95 5.47
C LEU A 36 -4.26 -0.90 6.37
N PHE A 37 -4.46 0.38 6.07
CA PHE A 37 -3.81 1.46 6.82
C PHE A 37 -4.79 2.30 7.65
N ASP A 38 -6.09 1.98 7.62
CA ASP A 38 -7.14 2.64 8.40
C ASP A 38 -7.08 4.16 8.21
N LEU A 39 -7.01 4.56 6.93
CA LEU A 39 -6.97 5.95 6.50
C LEU A 39 -8.38 6.39 6.07
N PRO A 40 -8.88 7.53 6.60
CA PRO A 40 -10.13 8.14 6.15
C PRO A 40 -10.17 8.38 4.64
N ASP A 41 -11.38 8.48 4.08
CA ASP A 41 -11.62 8.64 2.64
C ASP A 41 -10.88 9.83 2.01
N ASP A 42 -10.89 10.97 2.69
CA ASP A 42 -10.21 12.19 2.27
C ASP A 42 -8.70 12.06 2.33
N GLU A 43 -8.15 11.42 3.36
CA GLU A 43 -6.72 11.16 3.48
C GLU A 43 -6.23 10.12 2.45
N ALA A 44 -7.03 9.09 2.18
CA ALA A 44 -6.71 8.05 1.21
C ALA A 44 -6.66 8.61 -0.23
N ASP A 45 -7.55 9.57 -0.54
CA ASP A 45 -7.55 10.26 -1.83
C ASP A 45 -6.32 11.16 -2.01
N VAL A 46 -5.89 11.86 -0.95
CA VAL A 46 -4.70 12.73 -0.99
C VAL A 46 -3.41 11.92 -1.03
N ALA A 47 -3.38 10.77 -0.35
CA ALA A 47 -2.23 9.87 -0.34
C ALA A 47 -1.97 9.21 -1.69
N SER A 48 -2.99 9.10 -2.56
CA SER A 48 -2.92 8.36 -3.83
C SER A 48 -2.43 9.25 -4.99
N VAL A 49 -1.41 8.79 -5.71
CA VAL A 49 -0.93 9.42 -6.95
C VAL A 49 -1.42 8.59 -8.14
N GLY A 50 -2.69 8.74 -8.50
CA GLY A 50 -3.27 8.01 -9.62
C GLY A 50 -2.61 8.33 -10.98
N GLY A 51 -2.51 7.33 -11.86
CA GLY A 51 -2.09 7.51 -13.25
C GLY A 51 -1.36 6.30 -13.84
N GLY A 52 -1.41 6.12 -15.17
CA GLY A 52 -0.84 4.94 -15.85
C GLY A 52 0.69 4.89 -15.95
N ASP A 53 1.43 5.81 -15.32
CA ASP A 53 2.89 5.88 -15.41
C ASP A 53 3.51 6.47 -14.14
N ASP A 54 3.16 5.84 -13.02
CA ASP A 54 3.40 6.29 -11.66
C ASP A 54 4.78 5.91 -11.09
N GLY A 55 5.77 5.60 -11.95
CA GLY A 55 7.15 5.36 -11.49
C GLY A 55 7.22 4.37 -10.33
N GLY A 56 6.30 3.38 -10.32
CA GLY A 56 6.18 2.38 -9.29
C GLY A 56 5.72 2.84 -7.89
N ILE A 57 5.41 4.12 -7.66
CA ILE A 57 4.85 4.63 -6.41
C ILE A 57 3.42 5.07 -6.68
N ASP A 58 2.47 4.37 -6.07
CA ASP A 58 1.05 4.55 -6.31
C ASP A 58 0.42 5.40 -5.17
N ALA A 59 1.02 5.39 -3.97
CA ALA A 59 0.63 6.25 -2.86
C ALA A 59 1.75 6.49 -1.84
N GLY A 60 1.59 7.53 -1.01
CA GLY A 60 2.45 7.77 0.15
C GLY A 60 1.86 8.75 1.16
N PHE A 61 2.16 8.53 2.44
CA PHE A 61 1.64 9.32 3.56
C PHE A 61 2.54 9.19 4.79
N ALA A 62 2.49 10.17 5.69
CA ALA A 62 3.21 10.16 6.95
C ALA A 62 2.29 9.87 8.14
N ARG A 63 2.70 8.97 9.04
CA ARG A 63 2.00 8.71 10.31
C ARG A 63 3.01 8.29 11.37
N PHE A 64 2.92 8.85 12.57
CA PHE A 64 3.73 8.47 13.74
C PHE A 64 5.26 8.44 13.46
N GLY A 65 5.80 9.46 12.78
CA GLY A 65 7.23 9.52 12.43
C GLY A 65 7.68 8.52 11.37
N THR A 66 6.74 7.91 10.63
CA THR A 66 7.00 6.99 9.52
C THR A 66 6.37 7.52 8.24
N PHE A 67 7.17 7.65 7.19
CA PHE A 67 6.68 7.88 5.84
C PHE A 67 6.48 6.52 5.14
N THR A 68 5.23 6.22 4.81
CA THR A 68 4.85 4.98 4.14
C THR A 68 4.75 5.25 2.64
N ILE A 69 5.36 4.38 1.83
CA ILE A 69 5.29 4.41 0.36
C ILE A 69 4.67 3.09 -0.09
N VAL A 70 3.64 3.17 -0.93
CA VAL A 70 2.86 2.02 -1.39
C VAL A 70 2.94 1.91 -2.91
N GLN A 71 3.17 0.69 -3.39
CA GLN A 71 2.84 0.26 -4.74
C GLN A 71 1.72 -0.79 -4.65
N ALA A 72 0.59 -0.53 -5.29
CA ALA A 72 -0.58 -1.37 -5.31
C ALA A 72 -0.86 -1.86 -6.74
N LYS A 73 -0.64 -3.16 -7.00
CA LYS A 73 -0.94 -3.77 -8.30
C LYS A 73 -2.11 -4.73 -8.19
N TYR A 74 -3.26 -4.33 -8.72
CA TYR A 74 -4.45 -5.19 -8.73
C TYR A 74 -4.18 -6.54 -9.39
N SER A 75 -3.52 -6.54 -10.55
CA SER A 75 -2.97 -7.78 -11.13
C SER A 75 -1.73 -7.50 -11.96
N HIS A 76 -0.70 -8.35 -11.85
CA HIS A 76 0.55 -8.22 -12.59
C HIS A 76 1.27 -9.56 -12.71
N LYS A 77 1.82 -9.89 -13.89
CA LYS A 77 2.51 -11.18 -14.10
C LYS A 77 3.93 -11.21 -13.53
N GLU A 78 4.63 -10.07 -13.55
CA GLU A 78 6.03 -9.97 -13.15
C GLU A 78 6.19 -9.18 -11.86
N HIS A 79 5.88 -9.79 -10.71
CA HIS A 79 5.97 -9.08 -9.41
C HIS A 79 7.40 -8.68 -9.05
N TRP A 80 8.39 -9.50 -9.37
CA TRP A 80 9.78 -9.23 -9.02
C TRP A 80 10.32 -7.93 -9.64
N SER A 81 10.04 -7.70 -10.93
CA SER A 81 10.48 -6.47 -11.61
C SER A 81 9.82 -5.23 -11.01
N GLN A 82 8.54 -5.33 -10.62
CA GLN A 82 7.84 -4.24 -9.95
C GLN A 82 8.39 -3.96 -8.55
N ILE A 83 8.67 -4.98 -7.75
CA ILE A 83 9.28 -4.82 -6.42
C ILE A 83 10.65 -4.13 -6.53
N VAL A 84 11.51 -4.57 -7.45
CA VAL A 84 12.81 -3.92 -7.67
C VAL A 84 12.62 -2.48 -8.08
N ARG A 85 11.70 -2.20 -9.00
CA ARG A 85 11.38 -0.84 -9.43
C ARG A 85 10.92 0.04 -8.26
N LEU A 86 9.99 -0.44 -7.42
CA LEU A 86 9.56 0.26 -6.21
C LEU A 86 10.74 0.61 -5.31
N THR A 87 11.64 -0.34 -5.03
CA THR A 87 12.79 -0.06 -4.15
C THR A 87 13.73 1.00 -4.73
N GLN A 88 13.94 1.01 -6.04
CA GLN A 88 14.77 2.00 -6.73
C GLN A 88 14.09 3.37 -6.74
N ASP A 89 12.81 3.42 -7.11
CA ASP A 89 12.06 4.67 -7.20
C ASP A 89 11.81 5.28 -5.81
N ALA A 90 11.58 4.46 -4.77
CA ALA A 90 11.48 4.92 -3.39
C ALA A 90 12.81 5.49 -2.87
N ARG A 91 13.94 4.86 -3.21
CA ARG A 91 15.27 5.41 -2.87
C ARG A 91 15.48 6.78 -3.52
N ARG A 92 15.19 6.89 -4.82
CA ARG A 92 15.32 8.15 -5.57
C ARG A 92 14.39 9.24 -5.01
N PHE A 93 13.18 8.86 -4.60
CA PHE A 93 12.25 9.76 -3.91
C PHE A 93 12.84 10.27 -2.59
N GLN A 94 13.39 9.37 -1.76
CA GLN A 94 14.03 9.72 -0.48
C GLN A 94 15.26 10.62 -0.67
N GLU A 95 16.10 10.32 -1.65
CA GLU A 95 17.32 11.08 -1.97
C GLU A 95 17.04 12.35 -2.80
N ARG A 96 15.77 12.62 -3.14
CA ARG A 96 15.31 13.74 -3.99
C ARG A 96 15.95 13.73 -5.40
N GLU A 97 16.35 12.57 -5.89
CA GLU A 97 16.95 12.32 -7.21
C GLU A 97 15.88 12.07 -8.30
N LEU A 98 14.88 12.95 -8.33
CA LEU A 98 13.75 12.90 -9.25
C LEU A 98 13.95 13.86 -10.43
N ASN A 99 13.58 13.42 -11.63
CA ASN A 99 13.50 14.27 -12.81
C ASN A 99 12.26 15.20 -12.76
N ALA A 100 12.13 16.11 -13.73
CA ALA A 100 11.06 17.11 -13.73
C ALA A 100 9.65 16.50 -13.78
N ASP A 101 9.46 15.44 -14.57
CA ASP A 101 8.16 14.76 -14.70
C ASP A 101 7.78 14.01 -13.42
N GLU A 102 8.75 13.32 -12.82
CA GLU A 102 8.57 12.63 -11.53
C GLU A 102 8.24 13.61 -10.41
N LYS A 103 8.93 14.76 -10.34
CA LYS A 103 8.63 15.81 -9.34
C LYS A 103 7.21 16.33 -9.49
N ARG A 104 6.76 16.59 -10.72
CA ARG A 104 5.39 17.06 -10.98
C ARG A 104 4.37 16.02 -10.54
N ARG A 105 4.60 14.75 -10.83
CA ARG A 105 3.68 13.66 -10.52
C ARG A 105 3.63 13.32 -9.04
N LEU A 106 4.78 13.32 -8.38
CA LEU A 106 4.93 13.00 -6.96
C LEU A 106 4.82 14.24 -6.06
N ALA A 107 4.45 15.41 -6.61
CA ALA A 107 4.35 16.66 -5.86
C ALA A 107 3.52 16.52 -4.57
N PRO A 108 2.34 15.87 -4.56
CA PRO A 108 1.57 15.70 -3.32
C PRO A 108 2.33 14.91 -2.25
N LEU A 109 3.09 13.89 -2.64
CA LEU A 109 3.88 13.06 -1.73
C LEU A 109 5.10 13.82 -1.22
N LEU A 110 5.74 14.64 -2.06
CA LEU A 110 6.86 15.49 -1.67
C LEU A 110 6.41 16.53 -0.64
N GLU A 111 5.25 17.16 -0.85
CA GLU A 111 4.65 18.11 0.11
C GLU A 111 4.31 17.42 1.44
N SER A 112 3.70 16.23 1.40
CA SER A 112 3.42 15.44 2.61
C SER A 112 4.70 15.06 3.37
N GLN A 113 5.74 14.66 2.64
CA GLN A 113 7.04 14.32 3.23
C GLN A 113 7.70 15.53 3.88
N GLU A 114 7.65 16.70 3.23
CA GLU A 114 8.22 17.95 3.76
C GLU A 114 7.54 18.37 5.05
N ALA A 115 6.21 18.44 5.06
CA ALA A 115 5.43 18.77 6.25
C ALA A 115 5.76 17.82 7.41
N ALA A 116 5.85 16.52 7.14
CA ALA A 116 6.16 15.53 8.17
C ALA A 116 7.61 15.60 8.69
N THR A 117 8.57 16.04 7.86
CA THR A 117 9.95 16.24 8.32
C THR A 117 10.13 17.46 9.24
N GLU A 118 9.23 18.44 9.19
CA GLU A 118 9.24 19.56 10.14
C GLU A 118 8.95 19.10 11.58
N GLU A 119 8.24 17.99 11.74
CA GLU A 119 7.92 17.38 13.03
C GLU A 119 9.06 16.50 13.60
N GLY A 120 10.01 16.11 12.74
CA GLY A 120 11.17 15.30 13.13
C GLY A 120 11.68 14.37 12.02
N PRO A 121 12.74 13.60 12.29
CA PRO A 121 13.27 12.64 11.32
C PRO A 121 12.25 11.53 11.04
N LEU A 122 12.05 11.23 9.75
CA LEU A 122 11.16 10.16 9.31
C LEU A 122 11.91 8.85 9.10
N SER A 123 11.32 7.76 9.56
CA SER A 123 11.63 6.42 9.05
C SER A 123 10.82 6.14 7.79
N TYR A 124 11.33 5.31 6.88
CA TYR A 124 10.62 4.96 5.65
C TYR A 124 10.20 3.50 5.66
N ARG A 125 8.96 3.23 5.26
CA ARG A 125 8.46 1.87 5.02
C ARG A 125 7.89 1.76 3.61
N LEU A 126 8.25 0.67 2.93
CA LEU A 126 7.80 0.37 1.58
C LEU A 126 6.83 -0.80 1.62
N PHE A 127 5.73 -0.68 0.88
CA PHE A 127 4.76 -1.75 0.73
C PHE A 127 4.55 -2.05 -0.75
N TYR A 128 4.78 -3.30 -1.13
CA TYR A 128 4.30 -3.86 -2.39
C TYR A 128 3.07 -4.71 -2.11
N ILE A 129 1.93 -4.33 -2.65
CA ILE A 129 0.64 -4.94 -2.35
C ILE A 129 -0.04 -5.36 -3.65
N THR A 130 -0.55 -6.59 -3.70
CA THR A 130 -1.20 -7.10 -4.91
C THR A 130 -2.38 -8.03 -4.61
N ALA A 131 -3.41 -8.01 -5.47
CA ALA A 131 -4.54 -8.94 -5.37
C ALA A 131 -4.28 -10.28 -6.09
N ASP A 132 -3.08 -10.50 -6.62
CA ASP A 132 -2.60 -11.79 -7.10
C ASP A 132 -1.86 -12.56 -6.00
N ASN A 133 -1.61 -13.85 -6.22
CA ASN A 133 -0.71 -14.64 -5.39
C ASN A 133 0.73 -14.54 -5.90
N ILE A 134 1.69 -14.39 -5.00
CA ILE A 134 3.11 -14.30 -5.35
C ILE A 134 3.78 -15.66 -5.13
N SER A 135 4.53 -16.13 -6.12
CA SER A 135 5.26 -17.40 -6.00
C SER A 135 6.39 -17.34 -4.95
N ASP A 136 6.68 -18.48 -4.32
CA ASP A 136 7.79 -18.63 -3.37
C ASP A 136 9.15 -18.19 -3.91
N LYS A 137 9.38 -18.36 -5.22
CA LYS A 137 10.62 -17.91 -5.88
C LYS A 137 10.82 -16.40 -5.75
N VAL A 138 9.74 -15.63 -5.85
CA VAL A 138 9.80 -14.17 -5.68
C VAL A 138 10.07 -13.85 -4.20
N TYR A 139 9.45 -14.56 -3.26
CA TYR A 139 9.71 -14.35 -1.83
C TYR A 139 11.14 -14.66 -1.41
N THR A 140 11.76 -15.69 -2.00
CA THR A 140 13.18 -15.95 -1.78
C THR A 140 14.04 -14.79 -2.25
N LYS A 141 13.78 -14.25 -3.44
CA LYS A 141 14.50 -13.06 -3.95
C LYS A 141 14.29 -11.82 -3.08
N VAL A 142 13.07 -11.60 -2.58
CA VAL A 142 12.76 -10.49 -1.67
C VAL A 142 13.58 -10.60 -0.38
N ARG A 143 13.70 -11.79 0.20
CA ARG A 143 14.54 -12.03 1.38
C ARG A 143 16.02 -11.77 1.11
N GLU A 144 16.50 -12.13 -0.07
CA GLU A 144 17.90 -11.90 -0.49
C GLU A 144 18.21 -10.41 -0.70
N LEU A 145 17.21 -9.60 -1.08
CA LEU A 145 17.37 -8.16 -1.33
C LEU A 145 17.82 -7.37 -0.08
N SER A 146 17.66 -7.92 1.13
CA SER A 146 18.08 -7.30 2.41
C SER A 146 17.53 -5.88 2.61
N CYS A 147 16.37 -5.58 2.02
CA CYS A 147 15.68 -4.31 2.15
C CYS A 147 14.77 -4.39 3.39
N GLU A 148 15.32 -4.04 4.56
CA GLU A 148 14.65 -4.22 5.87
C GLU A 148 13.33 -3.46 6.00
N ASN A 149 13.13 -2.43 5.20
CA ASN A 149 11.92 -1.61 5.21
C ASN A 149 10.87 -2.00 4.17
N LEU A 150 11.06 -3.08 3.39
CA LEU A 150 10.09 -3.55 2.41
C LEU A 150 9.17 -4.65 2.98
N THR A 151 7.88 -4.43 2.87
CA THR A 151 6.83 -5.43 3.14
C THR A 151 6.13 -5.81 1.83
N VAL A 152 5.96 -7.11 1.60
CA VAL A 152 5.30 -7.65 0.40
C VAL A 152 4.06 -8.43 0.80
N LEU A 153 2.90 -7.96 0.35
CA LEU A 153 1.58 -8.51 0.65
C LEU A 153 0.90 -8.96 -0.64
N ASP A 154 0.73 -10.27 -0.80
CA ASP A 154 -0.15 -10.86 -1.80
C ASP A 154 -1.54 -11.12 -1.21
N LEU A 155 -2.46 -11.63 -2.03
CA LEU A 155 -3.84 -11.87 -1.62
C LEU A 155 -3.97 -12.69 -0.31
N GLU A 156 -3.21 -13.78 -0.17
CA GLU A 156 -3.23 -14.61 1.03
C GLU A 156 -2.76 -13.84 2.28
N ARG A 157 -1.72 -13.02 2.13
CA ARG A 157 -1.21 -12.20 3.24
C ARG A 157 -2.08 -11.01 3.57
N ILE A 158 -2.72 -10.38 2.58
CA ILE A 158 -3.74 -9.35 2.80
C ILE A 158 -4.88 -9.94 3.62
N SER A 159 -5.38 -11.12 3.24
CA SER A 159 -6.43 -11.83 3.99
C SER A 159 -6.01 -12.10 5.43
N SER A 160 -4.78 -12.57 5.63
CA SER A 160 -4.24 -12.83 6.97
C SER A 160 -4.10 -11.55 7.80
N TYR A 161 -3.65 -10.45 7.18
CA TYR A 161 -3.49 -9.14 7.81
C TYR A 161 -4.84 -8.58 8.27
N LEU A 162 -5.83 -8.56 7.38
CA LEU A 162 -7.18 -8.09 7.69
C LEU A 162 -7.86 -8.93 8.76
N GLN A 163 -7.67 -10.25 8.77
CA GLN A 163 -8.20 -11.10 9.85
C GLN A 163 -7.58 -10.78 11.21
N TRP A 164 -6.26 -10.56 11.24
CA TRP A 164 -5.57 -10.25 12.48
C TRP A 164 -6.01 -8.88 13.03
N HIS A 165 -6.16 -7.88 12.17
CA HIS A 165 -6.62 -6.54 12.57
C HIS A 165 -8.12 -6.47 12.86
N GLY A 166 -8.96 -7.18 12.10
CA GLY A 166 -10.40 -7.27 12.36
C GLY A 166 -10.77 -8.01 13.65
N THR A 167 -10.02 -9.06 14.02
CA THR A 167 -10.22 -9.75 15.30
C THR A 167 -9.79 -8.94 16.51
N HIS A 168 -8.88 -7.97 16.36
CA HIS A 168 -8.50 -7.07 17.45
C HIS A 168 -9.51 -5.94 17.66
N TYR A 169 -10.17 -5.45 16.60
CA TYR A 169 -11.25 -4.46 16.74
C TYR A 169 -12.50 -5.06 17.41
N GLU A 170 -12.90 -6.30 17.07
CA GLU A 170 -14.02 -6.97 17.76
C GLU A 170 -13.71 -7.32 19.23
N ALA A 171 -12.43 -7.52 19.57
CA ALA A 171 -12.03 -7.76 20.96
C ALA A 171 -11.98 -6.47 21.80
N THR A 172 -11.70 -5.31 21.20
CA THR A 172 -11.75 -4.02 21.89
C THR A 172 -13.17 -3.47 22.01
N ASP A 173 -14.05 -3.71 21.02
CA ASP A 173 -15.46 -3.29 21.10
C ASP A 173 -16.28 -4.10 22.13
N ASN A 174 -15.88 -5.35 22.40
CA ASN A 174 -16.52 -6.16 23.45
C ASN A 174 -16.00 -5.84 24.86
N CYS A 175 -14.92 -5.08 25.01
CA CYS A 175 -14.44 -4.64 26.31
C CYS A 175 -15.18 -3.38 26.81
N GLU A 176 -15.69 -2.54 25.90
CA GLU A 176 -16.41 -1.31 26.25
C GLU A 176 -17.93 -1.48 26.42
N ARG A 177 -18.50 -2.65 26.09
CA ARG A 177 -19.93 -2.97 26.35
C ARG A 177 -20.18 -3.87 27.56
N GLY A 178 -19.13 -4.13 28.36
CA GLY A 178 -19.16 -5.05 29.51
C GLY A 178 -19.24 -4.41 30.89
N VAL A 179 -19.56 -3.12 31.02
CA VAL A 179 -19.84 -2.49 32.33
C VAL A 179 -21.09 -1.62 32.23
N GLY A 180 -22.25 -2.19 32.58
CA GLY A 180 -23.45 -1.40 32.85
C GLY A 180 -24.74 -2.08 32.45
N SER A 181 -25.19 -3.03 33.24
CA SER A 181 -26.56 -3.15 33.77
C SER A 181 -26.63 -4.30 34.77
#